data_AF-C5LDC2-F1
#
_entry.id   AF-C5LDC2-F1
#
_cell.length_a   1.000
_cell.length_b   1.000
_cell.length_c   1.000
_cell.angle_alpha   90.00
_cell.angle_beta   90.00
_cell.angle_gamma   90.00
#
_symmetry.space_group_name_H-M   'P 1'
#
loop_
_entity.id
_entity.type
_entity.pdbx_description
1 polymer ?
#
loop_
_entity_poly.entity_id
_entity_poly.type
_entity_poly.pdbx_seq_one_letter_code
_entity_poly.pdbx_strand_id
1 'polypeptide(L)'
;MTTHVVASDEASKLPDLSEPHTWRLSIELKSLTLSAQAAMAFARYHLPSPLASLFNPSLCVFTTHPAVTCRRNTNTHLPNAFRAYTLPALSAGSLKEGMLQGVVLNIEICHKDKFRSDEVIATTSVHLEEVLDAPLSDDSGCRCLSMDLPLVASPNNQSVTGPTRQCGRIQAVIYLEDLGGEKAPRVQPYATAMDNITDLSMIEPFETSRHQQQHHSTLSTDSTGNLRPEYICAVELETWKKNEEAKFRVWLKDQEAARMKTLNAYTAKEATRQREFADKMKSLATLEAKLKKKATELEQRETDAANLACNQVRILAAEEGVAKEKEGVATTLRRRDEEHAFAQKRLVTDHEHALRLQAEKTKIASKRAFEAEERVKELQLKVKEAEESANKAHATLQSSNMVQLQADVKVLKHQLEQAAHRELLLAKSRDHFRAAVRQLCKQLDKQNIEVEDVSGSDSESDGESPSPADESERIRRLEAQKRSLLDTGVYEAKDATIQALNDQIARARDWRT
;
A
#
# COMPACT_ATOMS: atom_id res chain seq x y z
N MET A 1 -61.64 20.26 25.77
CA MET A 1 -60.82 21.00 26.74
C MET A 1 -60.13 22.13 26.00
N THR A 2 -60.18 23.35 26.53
CA THR A 2 -59.75 24.56 25.81
C THR A 2 -58.47 25.09 26.44
N THR A 3 -57.33 24.84 25.79
CA THR A 3 -56.04 25.38 26.23
C THR A 3 -55.88 26.81 25.73
N HIS A 4 -55.77 27.76 26.64
CA HIS A 4 -55.52 29.17 26.32
C HIS A 4 -54.19 29.34 25.57
N VAL A 5 -54.22 30.06 24.45
CA VAL A 5 -53.04 30.77 23.94
C VAL A 5 -52.98 32.10 24.70
N VAL A 6 -51.99 32.26 25.56
CA VAL A 6 -51.64 33.55 26.16
C VAL A 6 -50.64 34.21 25.22
N ALA A 7 -50.96 35.41 24.72
CA ALA A 7 -50.06 36.18 23.89
C ALA A 7 -48.88 36.71 24.73
N SER A 8 -47.67 36.43 24.29
CA SER A 8 -46.42 36.93 24.89
C SER A 8 -45.76 37.94 23.95
N ASP A 9 -46.45 39.05 23.71
CA ASP A 9 -46.15 40.02 22.65
C ASP A 9 -45.37 41.26 23.13
N GLU A 10 -44.85 41.24 24.36
CA GLU A 10 -44.14 42.37 24.99
C GLU A 10 -42.60 42.26 24.92
N ALA A 11 -42.04 41.07 24.64
CA ALA A 11 -40.59 40.84 24.63
C ALA A 11 -39.85 41.38 23.38
N SER A 12 -40.56 42.00 22.44
CA SER A 12 -40.08 42.36 21.11
C SER A 12 -39.55 43.79 20.97
N LYS A 13 -39.83 44.69 21.93
CA LYS A 13 -39.52 46.12 21.82
C LYS A 13 -38.09 46.46 22.26
N LEU A 14 -37.50 47.45 21.59
CA LEU A 14 -36.34 48.19 22.10
C LEU A 14 -36.74 48.97 23.37
N PRO A 15 -35.81 49.22 24.32
CA PRO A 15 -36.09 50.01 25.51
C PRO A 15 -36.50 51.46 25.18
N ASP A 16 -37.25 52.09 26.09
CA ASP A 16 -38.05 53.29 25.81
C ASP A 16 -37.25 54.62 25.73
N LEU A 17 -36.49 54.74 24.64
CA LEU A 17 -36.53 55.89 23.72
C LEU A 17 -36.41 57.32 24.29
N SER A 18 -35.59 57.56 25.31
CA SER A 18 -35.17 58.93 25.66
C SER A 18 -33.70 59.09 26.06
N GLU A 19 -33.13 58.17 26.85
CA GLU A 19 -31.75 58.30 27.31
C GLU A 19 -30.72 57.84 26.25
N PRO A 20 -29.56 58.53 26.11
CA PRO A 20 -28.53 58.18 25.13
C PRO A 20 -27.59 57.09 25.68
N HIS A 21 -27.61 55.92 25.05
CA HIS A 21 -26.80 54.75 25.42
C HIS A 21 -25.57 54.60 24.52
N THR A 22 -24.45 54.11 25.07
CA THR A 22 -23.29 53.72 24.26
C THR A 22 -23.54 52.36 23.62
N TRP A 23 -23.56 52.29 22.29
CA TRP A 23 -23.81 51.04 21.56
C TRP A 23 -22.51 50.43 21.02
N ARG A 24 -22.45 49.10 20.91
CA ARG A 24 -21.36 48.40 20.23
C ARG A 24 -21.89 47.50 19.12
N LEU A 25 -21.54 47.84 17.89
CA LEU A 25 -21.79 47.04 16.69
C LEU A 25 -20.53 46.20 16.40
N SER A 26 -20.65 44.88 16.39
CA SER A 26 -19.54 43.97 16.05
C SER A 26 -19.87 43.09 14.86
N ILE A 27 -18.91 42.89 13.96
CA ILE A 27 -19.05 42.11 12.73
C ILE A 27 -17.99 40.99 12.76
N GLU A 28 -18.41 39.77 12.47
CA GLU A 28 -17.57 38.57 12.47
C GLU A 28 -17.76 37.77 11.18
N LEU A 29 -16.71 37.60 10.38
CA LEU A 29 -16.75 36.86 9.12
C LEU A 29 -16.18 35.45 9.30
N LYS A 30 -16.94 34.54 9.93
CA LYS A 30 -16.44 33.25 10.45
C LYS A 30 -15.78 32.36 9.40
N SER A 31 -16.45 32.07 8.29
CA SER A 31 -15.92 31.10 7.31
C SER A 31 -16.42 31.30 5.89
N LEU A 32 -15.63 30.84 4.94
CA LEU A 32 -15.78 31.06 3.50
C LEU A 32 -15.75 29.71 2.75
N THR A 33 -16.76 29.47 1.92
CA THR A 33 -16.80 28.32 0.99
C THR A 33 -16.91 28.82 -0.44
N LEU A 34 -15.90 28.56 -1.28
CA LEU A 34 -15.91 28.92 -2.71
C LEU A 34 -16.28 27.71 -3.57
N SER A 35 -17.31 27.82 -4.42
CA SER A 35 -17.77 26.74 -5.31
C SER A 35 -17.26 26.86 -6.75
N ALA A 36 -16.78 28.03 -7.14
CA ALA A 36 -16.23 28.31 -8.47
C ALA A 36 -14.78 27.82 -8.62
N GLN A 37 -13.87 28.46 -7.89
CA GLN A 37 -12.42 28.32 -8.00
C GLN A 37 -11.76 28.25 -6.62
N ALA A 38 -10.55 27.69 -6.56
CA ALA A 38 -9.68 27.84 -5.39
C ALA A 38 -8.99 29.22 -5.44
N ALA A 39 -8.74 29.82 -4.28
CA ALA A 39 -8.06 31.12 -4.17
C ALA A 39 -7.31 31.23 -2.84
N MET A 40 -6.18 31.95 -2.83
CA MET A 40 -5.66 32.53 -1.60
C MET A 40 -6.51 33.77 -1.30
N ALA A 41 -7.47 33.64 -0.40
CA ALA A 41 -8.55 34.60 -0.22
C ALA A 41 -8.49 35.33 1.12
N PHE A 42 -8.97 36.57 1.14
CA PHE A 42 -9.30 37.33 2.34
C PHE A 42 -10.63 38.06 2.12
N ALA A 43 -11.38 38.31 3.19
CA ALA A 43 -12.56 39.14 3.12
C ALA A 43 -12.21 40.60 3.45
N ARG A 44 -12.90 41.53 2.79
CA ARG A 44 -12.80 42.98 2.99
C ARG A 44 -14.20 43.57 3.09
N TYR A 45 -14.39 44.56 3.94
CA TYR A 45 -15.56 45.43 3.85
C TYR A 45 -15.18 46.88 4.14
N HIS A 46 -16.03 47.78 3.70
CA HIS A 46 -16.01 49.19 4.07
C HIS A 46 -17.25 49.45 4.93
N LEU A 47 -17.11 50.18 6.04
CA LEU A 47 -18.28 50.70 6.75
C LEU A 47 -19.09 51.58 5.78
N PRO A 48 -20.41 51.39 5.71
CA PRO A 48 -21.28 52.26 4.92
C PRO A 48 -21.48 53.63 5.60
N SER A 49 -21.97 54.60 4.83
CA SER A 49 -22.54 55.82 5.40
C SER A 49 -23.89 55.49 6.08
N PRO A 50 -24.24 56.08 7.23
CA PRO A 50 -23.52 57.15 7.94
C PRO A 50 -22.47 56.65 8.95
N LEU A 51 -22.42 55.35 9.27
CA LEU A 51 -21.48 54.77 10.25
C LEU A 51 -20.01 55.15 10.00
N ALA A 52 -19.60 55.21 8.73
CA ALA A 52 -18.24 55.61 8.33
C ALA A 52 -17.86 57.06 8.70
N SER A 53 -18.84 57.93 8.98
CA SER A 53 -18.57 59.33 9.40
C SER A 53 -18.18 59.45 10.88
N LEU A 54 -18.44 58.41 11.69
CA LEU A 54 -18.17 58.38 13.13
C LEU A 54 -16.72 58.00 13.45
N PHE A 55 -15.94 57.56 12.46
CA PHE A 55 -14.62 56.97 12.65
C PHE A 55 -13.57 57.58 11.72
N ASN A 56 -12.30 57.50 12.13
CA ASN A 56 -11.17 57.83 11.25
C ASN A 56 -11.22 56.94 9.99
N PRO A 57 -10.91 57.46 8.77
CA PRO A 57 -11.01 56.68 7.53
C PRO A 57 -10.21 55.36 7.52
N SER A 58 -9.08 55.31 8.25
CA SER A 58 -8.28 54.09 8.47
C SER A 58 -8.98 53.00 9.29
N LEU A 59 -10.05 53.34 10.02
CA LEU A 59 -10.88 52.41 10.77
C LEU A 59 -12.11 51.95 9.98
N CYS A 60 -12.53 52.71 8.97
CA CYS A 60 -13.69 52.42 8.13
C CYS A 60 -13.44 51.26 7.15
N VAL A 61 -12.18 50.93 6.84
CA VAL A 61 -11.80 49.73 6.09
C VAL A 61 -11.48 48.58 7.04
N PHE A 62 -11.99 47.38 6.75
CA PHE A 62 -11.60 46.13 7.43
C PHE A 62 -11.14 45.08 6.43
N THR A 63 -10.10 44.32 6.79
CA THR A 63 -9.60 43.16 6.05
C THR A 63 -9.21 42.03 6.99
N THR A 64 -9.59 40.80 6.66
CA THR A 64 -9.15 39.59 7.39
C THR A 64 -7.68 39.29 7.11
N HIS A 65 -6.91 38.79 8.08
CA HIS A 65 -5.47 38.56 7.92
C HIS A 65 -4.97 37.35 8.73
N PRO A 66 -4.07 36.50 8.19
CA PRO A 66 -3.57 36.48 6.81
C PRO A 66 -4.63 36.01 5.79
N ALA A 67 -4.32 36.14 4.50
CA ALA A 67 -5.12 35.50 3.45
C ALA A 67 -4.92 33.97 3.48
N VAL A 68 -6.00 33.21 3.30
CA VAL A 68 -6.03 31.74 3.48
C VAL A 68 -6.33 31.00 2.18
N THR A 69 -5.77 29.80 2.02
CA THR A 69 -5.95 28.98 0.81
C THR A 69 -7.32 28.28 0.83
N CYS A 70 -8.35 28.97 0.36
CA CYS A 70 -9.68 28.41 0.16
C CYS A 70 -9.67 27.41 -1.00
N ARG A 71 -10.00 26.15 -0.72
CA ARG A 71 -10.19 25.10 -1.74
C ARG A 71 -11.63 25.05 -2.21
N ARG A 72 -11.84 24.59 -3.45
CA ARG A 72 -13.18 24.46 -4.05
C ARG A 72 -14.07 23.55 -3.18
N ASN A 73 -15.32 23.97 -2.94
CA ASN A 73 -16.31 23.32 -2.09
C ASN A 73 -15.82 22.98 -0.66
N THR A 74 -14.79 23.67 -0.16
CA THR A 74 -14.23 23.45 1.18
C THR A 74 -14.53 24.66 2.06
N ASN A 75 -15.18 24.44 3.22
CA ASN A 75 -15.41 25.52 4.18
C ASN A 75 -14.08 25.88 4.87
N THR A 76 -13.70 27.15 4.81
CA THR A 76 -12.39 27.65 5.23
C THR A 76 -12.58 28.78 6.24
N HIS A 77 -12.08 28.61 7.46
CA HIS A 77 -12.16 29.64 8.51
C HIS A 77 -11.30 30.87 8.15
N LEU A 78 -11.81 32.08 8.42
CA LEU A 78 -11.08 33.33 8.17
C LEU A 78 -10.38 33.83 9.44
N PRO A 79 -9.04 33.99 9.46
CA PRO A 79 -8.31 34.47 10.64
C PRO A 79 -8.44 35.99 10.83
N ASN A 80 -8.43 36.42 12.10
CA ASN A 80 -8.65 37.82 12.52
C ASN A 80 -9.89 38.45 11.87
N ALA A 81 -11.00 37.70 11.84
CA ALA A 81 -12.22 38.05 11.12
C ALA A 81 -13.30 38.76 11.95
N PHE A 82 -13.02 39.07 13.22
CA PHE A 82 -13.89 39.82 14.13
C PHE A 82 -13.46 41.28 14.22
N ARG A 83 -14.42 42.21 14.25
CA ARG A 83 -14.19 43.61 14.60
C ARG A 83 -15.39 44.25 15.29
N ALA A 84 -15.13 44.99 16.36
CA ALA A 84 -16.09 45.80 17.07
C ALA A 84 -15.94 47.30 16.77
N TYR A 85 -17.06 48.01 16.79
CA TYR A 85 -17.19 49.45 16.63
C TYR A 85 -18.06 50.01 17.77
N THR A 86 -17.46 50.79 18.66
CA THR A 86 -18.20 51.54 19.67
C THR A 86 -18.76 52.81 19.04
N LEU A 87 -20.08 52.95 19.06
CA LEU A 87 -20.81 54.11 18.58
C LEU A 87 -20.89 55.16 19.71
N PRO A 88 -21.08 56.46 19.38
CA PRO A 88 -21.34 57.49 20.39
C PRO A 88 -22.63 57.20 21.17
N ALA A 89 -22.86 57.93 22.27
CA ALA A 89 -24.09 57.83 23.04
C ALA A 89 -25.30 58.25 22.19
N LEU A 90 -26.21 57.32 21.91
CA LEU A 90 -27.37 57.48 21.02
C LEU A 90 -28.62 56.88 21.68
N SER A 91 -29.78 57.52 21.49
CA SER A 91 -31.06 56.86 21.82
C SER A 91 -31.29 55.67 20.87
N ALA A 92 -32.08 54.67 21.29
CA ALA A 92 -32.37 53.51 20.43
C ALA A 92 -33.08 53.90 19.11
N GLY A 93 -33.83 55.00 19.10
CA GLY A 93 -34.43 55.58 17.89
C GLY A 93 -33.39 56.19 16.96
N SER A 94 -32.49 57.04 17.49
CA SER A 94 -31.39 57.62 16.71
C SER A 94 -30.39 56.58 16.19
N LEU A 95 -30.22 55.45 16.90
CA LEU A 95 -29.50 54.29 16.40
C LEU A 95 -30.23 53.63 15.22
N LYS A 96 -31.52 53.31 15.39
CA LYS A 96 -32.32 52.65 14.35
C LYS A 96 -32.40 53.52 13.09
N GLU A 97 -33.09 54.65 13.20
CA GLU A 97 -33.45 55.51 12.06
C GLU A 97 -32.22 56.27 11.51
N GLY A 98 -31.27 56.60 12.38
CA GLY A 98 -30.10 57.42 12.03
C GLY A 98 -28.83 56.66 11.66
N MET A 99 -28.69 55.37 12.04
CA MET A 99 -27.42 54.64 11.86
C MET A 99 -27.52 53.24 11.26
N LEU A 100 -28.70 52.60 11.25
CA LEU A 100 -28.86 51.20 10.78
C LEU A 100 -29.94 51.02 9.69
N GLN A 101 -31.01 51.80 9.71
CA GLN A 101 -32.15 51.65 8.79
C GLN A 101 -31.76 51.92 7.33
N GLY A 102 -32.04 50.96 6.44
CA GLY A 102 -31.63 50.97 5.04
C GLY A 102 -30.11 50.92 4.79
N VAL A 103 -29.29 50.72 5.84
CA VAL A 103 -27.82 50.78 5.74
C VAL A 103 -27.26 49.42 5.34
N VAL A 104 -26.70 49.33 4.12
CA VAL A 104 -26.20 48.07 3.55
C VAL A 104 -24.68 47.94 3.72
N LEU A 105 -24.24 46.88 4.38
CA LEU A 105 -22.84 46.48 4.47
C LEU A 105 -22.47 45.61 3.25
N ASN A 106 -21.50 46.03 2.46
CA ASN A 106 -20.97 45.26 1.33
C ASN A 106 -19.68 44.54 1.72
N ILE A 107 -19.67 43.21 1.55
CA ILE A 107 -18.55 42.33 1.87
C ILE A 107 -17.96 41.82 0.55
N GLU A 108 -16.69 42.12 0.32
CA GLU A 108 -15.89 41.68 -0.82
C GLU A 108 -15.02 40.49 -0.42
N ILE A 109 -14.90 39.50 -1.30
CA ILE A 109 -13.90 38.44 -1.20
C ILE A 109 -12.81 38.73 -2.22
N CYS A 110 -11.59 38.95 -1.74
CA CYS A 110 -10.43 39.29 -2.54
C CYS A 110 -9.48 38.10 -2.65
N HIS A 111 -8.97 37.83 -3.85
CA HIS A 111 -7.83 36.94 -4.05
C HIS A 111 -6.52 37.74 -3.93
N LYS A 112 -5.61 37.26 -3.10
CA LYS A 112 -4.24 37.75 -2.97
C LYS A 112 -3.25 36.93 -3.80
N ASP A 113 -2.57 37.61 -4.72
CA ASP A 113 -1.41 37.09 -5.47
C ASP A 113 -0.11 37.67 -4.85
N LYS A 114 1.05 37.08 -5.16
CA LYS A 114 2.37 37.65 -4.90
C LYS A 114 2.87 38.55 -6.03
N PHE A 115 2.31 38.41 -7.23
CA PHE A 115 2.79 39.05 -8.47
C PHE A 115 1.75 39.97 -9.12
N ARG A 116 0.57 40.13 -8.50
CA ARG A 116 -0.54 40.98 -8.98
C ARG A 116 -1.16 41.74 -7.80
N SER A 117 -1.89 42.80 -8.10
CA SER A 117 -2.77 43.49 -7.13
C SER A 117 -3.90 42.56 -6.66
N ASP A 118 -4.35 42.73 -5.41
CA ASP A 118 -5.47 41.96 -4.85
C ASP A 118 -6.76 42.14 -5.70
N GLU A 119 -7.36 41.05 -6.19
CA GLU A 119 -8.51 41.06 -7.09
C GLU A 119 -9.81 40.70 -6.37
N VAL A 120 -10.89 41.49 -6.51
CA VAL A 120 -12.21 41.10 -5.99
C VAL A 120 -12.79 39.99 -6.85
N ILE A 121 -12.91 38.77 -6.29
CA ILE A 121 -13.40 37.58 -6.98
C ILE A 121 -14.90 37.33 -6.73
N ALA A 122 -15.44 37.82 -5.62
CA ALA A 122 -16.85 37.69 -5.25
C ALA A 122 -17.31 38.81 -4.30
N THR A 123 -18.62 39.03 -4.19
CA THR A 123 -19.25 39.98 -3.26
C THR A 123 -20.54 39.42 -2.65
N THR A 124 -20.95 40.00 -1.52
CA THR A 124 -22.30 39.86 -0.94
C THR A 124 -22.67 41.10 -0.11
N SER A 125 -23.93 41.21 0.31
CA SER A 125 -24.49 42.39 0.96
C SER A 125 -25.42 42.00 2.11
N VAL A 126 -25.49 42.81 3.17
CA VAL A 126 -26.34 42.62 4.36
C VAL A 126 -26.99 43.95 4.75
N HIS A 127 -28.28 43.94 5.12
CA HIS A 127 -28.89 45.13 5.72
C HIS A 127 -28.60 45.15 7.23
N LEU A 128 -27.96 46.20 7.73
CA LEU A 128 -27.58 46.30 9.14
C LEU A 128 -28.78 46.46 10.08
N GLU A 129 -29.94 46.85 9.57
CA GLU A 129 -31.20 46.90 10.33
C GLU A 129 -31.71 45.53 10.78
N GLU A 130 -31.36 44.44 10.08
CA GLU A 130 -31.78 43.06 10.41
C GLU A 130 -31.33 42.63 11.83
N VAL A 131 -30.27 43.25 12.38
CA VAL A 131 -29.79 42.94 13.75
C VAL A 131 -30.73 43.47 14.84
N LEU A 132 -31.63 44.40 14.53
CA LEU A 132 -32.62 44.94 15.46
C LEU A 132 -33.77 43.97 15.69
N ASP A 133 -34.12 43.17 14.67
CA ASP A 133 -35.18 42.17 14.73
C ASP A 133 -34.69 40.83 15.30
N ALA A 134 -33.36 40.62 15.38
CA ALA A 134 -32.76 39.48 16.07
C ALA A 134 -33.09 39.51 17.58
N PRO A 135 -33.32 38.34 18.21
CA PRO A 135 -33.72 38.28 19.62
C PRO A 135 -32.65 38.84 20.56
N LEU A 136 -33.11 39.48 21.63
CA LEU A 136 -32.25 39.97 22.71
C LEU A 136 -31.85 38.80 23.63
N SER A 137 -30.57 38.74 23.99
CA SER A 137 -30.03 37.74 24.92
C SER A 137 -30.18 38.22 26.37
N ASP A 138 -31.02 37.54 27.14
CA ASP A 138 -31.35 37.87 28.54
C ASP A 138 -30.12 38.06 29.44
N ASP A 139 -29.09 37.22 29.25
CA ASP A 139 -27.85 37.23 30.05
C ASP A 139 -26.88 38.37 29.70
N SER A 140 -27.07 39.09 28.59
CA SER A 140 -26.01 39.95 28.02
C SER A 140 -26.42 41.26 27.36
N GLY A 141 -27.73 41.50 27.13
CA GLY A 141 -28.18 42.71 26.43
C GLY A 141 -27.73 42.80 24.96
N CYS A 142 -27.31 41.67 24.39
CA CYS A 142 -26.84 41.54 23.02
C CYS A 142 -27.93 41.01 22.10
N ARG A 143 -28.10 41.59 20.91
CA ARG A 143 -28.79 40.97 19.76
C ARG A 143 -27.74 40.33 18.86
N CYS A 144 -28.01 39.13 18.34
CA CYS A 144 -27.05 38.35 17.55
C CYS A 144 -27.70 37.82 16.26
N LEU A 145 -27.36 38.43 15.12
CA LEU A 145 -27.79 38.01 13.80
C LEU A 145 -26.71 37.12 13.15
N SER A 146 -26.95 35.81 13.09
CA SER A 146 -26.07 34.84 12.42
C SER A 146 -26.62 34.47 11.05
N MET A 147 -25.84 34.70 10.00
CA MET A 147 -26.23 34.52 8.60
C MET A 147 -25.28 33.59 7.85
N ASP A 148 -25.79 32.93 6.82
CA ASP A 148 -25.03 32.19 5.81
C ASP A 148 -25.39 32.76 4.42
N LEU A 149 -24.52 33.63 3.91
CA LEU A 149 -24.81 34.57 2.83
C LEU A 149 -24.33 34.01 1.48
N PRO A 150 -25.13 34.09 0.40
CA PRO A 150 -24.67 33.70 -0.94
C PRO A 150 -23.63 34.70 -1.47
N LEU A 151 -22.55 34.19 -2.07
CA LEU A 151 -21.53 35.00 -2.74
C LEU A 151 -21.79 35.04 -4.25
N VAL A 152 -21.91 36.25 -4.81
CA VAL A 152 -22.05 36.50 -6.25
C VAL A 152 -20.68 36.76 -6.85
N ALA A 153 -20.37 36.17 -8.00
CA ALA A 153 -19.09 36.35 -8.67
C ALA A 153 -18.90 37.79 -9.18
N SER A 154 -17.71 38.33 -8.97
CA SER A 154 -17.28 39.59 -9.57
C SER A 154 -17.48 39.59 -11.10
N PRO A 155 -17.86 40.72 -11.73
CA PRO A 155 -18.04 40.80 -13.18
C PRO A 155 -16.85 40.24 -13.99
N ASN A 156 -15.64 40.50 -13.49
CA ASN A 156 -14.35 40.11 -14.10
C ASN A 156 -14.01 38.63 -13.92
N ASN A 157 -14.66 37.93 -12.98
CA ASN A 157 -14.33 36.56 -12.63
C ASN A 157 -14.90 35.56 -13.67
N GLN A 158 -14.09 35.25 -14.68
CA GLN A 158 -14.46 34.38 -15.81
C GLN A 158 -14.68 32.90 -15.43
N SER A 159 -14.36 32.48 -14.20
CA SER A 159 -14.55 31.09 -13.75
C SER A 159 -16.02 30.69 -13.53
N VAL A 160 -16.96 31.64 -13.63
CA VAL A 160 -18.38 31.45 -13.26
C VAL A 160 -19.30 31.72 -14.43
N THR A 161 -19.78 30.63 -15.06
CA THR A 161 -20.76 30.66 -16.15
C THR A 161 -22.14 30.21 -15.64
N GLY A 162 -23.10 31.13 -15.60
CA GLY A 162 -24.48 30.83 -15.18
C GLY A 162 -25.29 32.10 -14.86
N PRO A 163 -26.64 32.04 -14.89
CA PRO A 163 -27.50 33.22 -14.78
C PRO A 163 -27.48 33.87 -13.39
N THR A 164 -27.26 33.10 -12.33
CA THR A 164 -27.20 33.61 -10.93
C THR A 164 -25.81 34.10 -10.53
N ARG A 165 -24.75 33.76 -11.29
CA ARG A 165 -23.33 33.95 -10.95
C ARG A 165 -22.93 33.56 -9.50
N GLN A 166 -23.69 32.72 -8.81
CA GLN A 166 -23.36 32.32 -7.44
C GLN A 166 -22.09 31.45 -7.42
N CYS A 167 -21.11 31.84 -6.61
CA CYS A 167 -19.74 31.30 -6.63
C CYS A 167 -19.24 30.82 -5.27
N GLY A 168 -20.09 30.89 -4.24
CA GLY A 168 -19.76 30.45 -2.89
C GLY A 168 -20.82 30.85 -1.86
N ARG A 169 -20.45 30.71 -0.59
CA ARG A 169 -21.17 31.22 0.60
C ARG A 169 -20.18 31.73 1.66
N ILE A 170 -20.60 32.68 2.49
CA ILE A 170 -19.85 33.19 3.63
C ILE A 170 -20.73 33.21 4.88
N GLN A 171 -20.25 32.61 5.97
CA GLN A 171 -20.90 32.72 7.28
C GLN A 171 -20.47 34.03 7.94
N ALA A 172 -21.44 34.88 8.28
CA ALA A 172 -21.23 36.15 8.94
C ALA A 172 -22.12 36.25 10.19
N VAL A 173 -21.62 36.89 11.25
CA VAL A 173 -22.41 37.20 12.45
C VAL A 173 -22.28 38.68 12.76
N ILE A 174 -23.41 39.33 13.05
CA ILE A 174 -23.47 40.71 13.49
C ILE A 174 -24.05 40.73 14.90
N TYR A 175 -23.33 41.37 15.81
CA TYR A 175 -23.71 41.56 17.20
C TYR A 175 -24.03 43.04 17.42
N LEU A 176 -25.15 43.35 18.07
CA LEU A 176 -25.48 44.68 18.55
C LEU A 176 -25.69 44.63 20.05
N GLU A 177 -24.87 45.36 20.79
CA GLU A 177 -24.86 45.37 22.25
C GLU A 177 -25.16 46.76 22.78
N ASP A 178 -26.03 46.81 23.79
CA ASP A 178 -26.25 48.00 24.63
C ASP A 178 -25.23 47.99 25.78
N LEU A 179 -24.35 48.99 25.86
CA LEU A 179 -23.40 49.16 26.97
C LEU A 179 -23.97 50.07 28.09
N GLY A 180 -25.20 50.55 27.93
CA GLY A 180 -25.92 51.44 28.83
C GLY A 180 -25.63 52.94 28.59
N GLY A 181 -26.41 53.78 29.27
CA GLY A 181 -26.18 55.22 29.33
C GLY A 181 -24.81 55.59 29.91
N GLU A 182 -24.22 56.69 29.43
CA GLU A 182 -22.95 57.18 29.96
C GLU A 182 -23.05 57.46 31.47
N LYS A 183 -22.33 56.68 32.27
CA LYS A 183 -21.98 57.10 33.64
C LYS A 183 -21.06 58.30 33.51
N ALA A 184 -21.67 59.48 33.62
CA ALA A 184 -21.09 60.80 33.37
C ALA A 184 -19.58 60.84 33.63
N PRO A 185 -18.77 61.24 32.64
CA PRO A 185 -17.33 61.07 32.68
C PRO A 185 -16.80 61.67 33.98
N ARG A 186 -16.16 60.84 34.81
CA ARG A 186 -15.59 61.27 36.09
C ARG A 186 -14.43 62.20 35.79
N VAL A 187 -14.75 63.49 35.66
CA VAL A 187 -13.79 64.59 35.65
C VAL A 187 -12.97 64.44 36.91
N GLN A 188 -11.77 63.89 36.76
CA GLN A 188 -10.72 64.11 37.73
C GLN A 188 -10.41 65.61 37.61
N PRO A 189 -10.67 66.44 38.63
CA PRO A 189 -10.13 67.79 38.61
C PRO A 189 -8.62 67.62 38.50
N TYR A 190 -8.05 68.12 37.41
CA TYR A 190 -6.60 68.14 37.22
C TYR A 190 -6.04 68.88 38.44
N ALA A 191 -5.20 68.21 39.23
CA ALA A 191 -4.59 68.83 40.40
C ALA A 191 -3.51 69.80 39.91
N THR A 192 -3.93 70.98 39.47
CA THR A 192 -3.05 72.09 39.11
C THR A 192 -2.12 72.35 40.28
N ALA A 193 -0.81 72.21 40.05
CA ALA A 193 0.17 72.38 41.09
C ALA A 193 0.10 73.80 41.67
N MET A 194 -0.19 73.88 42.96
CA MET A 194 0.09 75.05 43.80
C MET A 194 1.05 74.64 44.90
N ASP A 195 2.26 74.27 44.48
CA ASP A 195 3.45 74.50 45.30
C ASP A 195 3.68 76.01 45.44
N ASN A 196 4.39 76.42 46.51
CA ASN A 196 4.89 77.78 46.74
C ASN A 196 3.84 78.88 47.05
N ILE A 197 3.10 78.74 48.16
CA ILE A 197 3.04 79.83 49.16
C ILE A 197 3.28 79.26 50.56
N THR A 198 4.53 78.94 50.87
CA THR A 198 5.03 78.79 52.24
C THR A 198 5.84 80.03 52.63
N ASP A 199 5.18 81.18 52.70
CA ASP A 199 5.72 82.38 53.37
C ASP A 199 4.60 83.20 54.03
N LEU A 200 4.17 82.73 55.20
CA LEU A 200 3.48 83.52 56.22
C LEU A 200 4.00 83.15 57.62
N SER A 201 5.29 82.88 57.75
CA SER A 201 5.98 82.69 59.03
C SER A 201 6.39 84.02 59.69
N MET A 202 5.54 85.04 59.54
CA MET A 202 5.67 86.38 60.14
C MET A 202 4.30 86.91 60.62
N ILE A 203 3.58 86.08 61.37
CA ILE A 203 2.63 86.55 62.37
C ILE A 203 3.22 86.17 63.71
N GLU A 204 3.92 87.11 64.35
CA GLU A 204 4.21 87.00 65.77
C GLU A 204 2.88 86.77 66.51
N PRO A 205 2.85 85.89 67.54
CA PRO A 205 1.81 86.03 68.55
C PRO A 205 1.97 87.44 69.11
N PHE A 206 1.01 88.31 68.84
CA PHE A 206 0.99 89.62 69.49
C PHE A 206 0.76 89.33 70.97
N GLU A 207 1.85 89.23 71.74
CA GLU A 207 1.79 89.02 73.18
C GLU A 207 1.14 90.26 73.77
N THR A 208 -0.19 90.19 73.90
CA THR A 208 -1.00 91.19 74.58
C THR A 208 -0.51 91.25 76.01
N SER A 209 0.48 92.11 76.22
CA SER A 209 1.31 92.14 77.41
C SER A 209 0.39 92.25 78.61
N ARG A 210 0.24 91.14 79.33
CA ARG A 210 -0.42 91.10 80.63
C ARG A 210 0.49 91.80 81.62
N HIS A 211 0.50 93.13 81.52
CA HIS A 211 0.86 94.00 82.60
C HIS A 211 0.04 93.53 83.80
N GLN A 212 0.71 92.85 84.73
CA GLN A 212 0.15 92.58 86.05
C GLN A 212 0.15 93.88 86.83
N GLN A 213 -0.66 94.85 86.38
CA GLN A 213 -1.16 95.88 87.25
C GLN A 213 -2.07 95.20 88.27
N GLN A 214 -1.43 94.71 89.33
CA GLN A 214 -2.08 94.47 90.61
C GLN A 214 -2.47 95.82 91.20
N HIS A 215 -3.39 96.53 90.55
CA HIS A 215 -4.14 97.58 91.20
C HIS A 215 -5.12 96.90 92.15
N HIS A 216 -4.59 96.59 93.33
CA HIS A 216 -5.36 96.12 94.47
C HIS A 216 -6.57 97.03 94.63
N SER A 217 -7.78 96.49 94.46
CA SER A 217 -9.01 97.24 94.70
C SER A 217 -9.16 97.48 96.20
N THR A 218 -8.47 98.51 96.69
CA THR A 218 -8.76 99.11 97.99
C THR A 218 -10.24 99.44 98.00
N LEU A 219 -10.98 98.79 98.89
CA LEU A 219 -12.43 98.90 98.97
C LEU A 219 -12.81 100.34 99.31
N SER A 220 -13.13 101.15 98.29
CA SER A 220 -13.63 102.51 98.45
C SER A 220 -15.05 102.46 99.01
N THR A 221 -15.12 102.24 100.31
CA THR A 221 -16.35 102.41 101.09
C THR A 221 -16.55 103.88 101.40
N ASP A 222 -17.77 104.38 101.23
CA ASP A 222 -18.14 105.69 101.76
C ASP A 222 -18.14 105.65 103.31
N SER A 223 -18.33 106.80 103.96
CA SER A 223 -18.10 107.00 105.42
C SER A 223 -18.99 106.18 106.38
N THR A 224 -19.86 105.33 105.86
CA THR A 224 -20.70 104.37 106.59
C THR A 224 -20.30 102.89 106.37
N GLY A 225 -19.22 102.62 105.63
CA GLY A 225 -18.70 101.26 105.38
C GLY A 225 -19.31 100.53 104.19
N ASN A 226 -20.24 101.17 103.47
CA ASN A 226 -20.87 100.59 102.27
C ASN A 226 -20.03 100.87 101.01
N LEU A 227 -19.99 99.89 100.10
CA LEU A 227 -19.32 100.01 98.80
C LEU A 227 -20.01 101.02 97.87
N ARG A 228 -19.20 101.81 97.17
CA ARG A 228 -19.67 102.76 96.16
C ARG A 228 -20.45 102.08 95.03
N PRO A 229 -21.58 102.63 94.56
CA PRO A 229 -22.41 102.01 93.52
C PRO A 229 -21.66 101.70 92.21
N GLU A 230 -20.69 102.53 91.83
CA GLU A 230 -19.93 102.33 90.59
C GLU A 230 -19.01 101.09 90.68
N TYR A 231 -18.51 100.77 91.88
CA TYR A 231 -17.71 99.57 92.11
C TYR A 231 -18.56 98.30 92.09
N ILE A 232 -19.78 98.35 92.65
CA ILE A 232 -20.74 97.23 92.59
C ILE A 232 -21.07 96.92 91.12
N CYS A 233 -21.43 97.94 90.34
CA CYS A 233 -21.70 97.81 88.90
C CYS A 233 -20.49 97.26 88.12
N ALA A 234 -19.27 97.71 88.43
CA ALA A 234 -18.06 97.18 87.80
C ALA A 234 -17.81 95.69 88.10
N VAL A 235 -18.07 95.23 89.33
CA VAL A 235 -17.97 93.81 89.72
C VAL A 235 -19.09 92.97 89.10
N GLU A 236 -20.30 93.51 88.98
CA GLU A 236 -21.42 92.87 88.27
C GLU A 236 -21.10 92.70 86.78
N LEU A 237 -20.54 93.71 86.12
CA LEU A 237 -20.08 93.63 84.73
C LEU A 237 -18.91 92.64 84.56
N GLU A 238 -17.97 92.58 85.50
CA GLU A 238 -16.85 91.62 85.44
C GLU A 238 -17.32 90.17 85.65
N THR A 239 -18.26 89.94 86.57
CA THR A 239 -18.86 88.61 86.78
C THR A 239 -19.78 88.18 85.63
N TRP A 240 -20.54 89.11 85.05
CA TRP A 240 -21.29 88.89 83.80
C TRP A 240 -20.35 88.52 82.64
N LYS A 241 -19.27 89.28 82.44
CA LYS A 241 -18.26 88.99 81.41
C LYS A 241 -17.62 87.61 81.63
N LYS A 242 -17.21 87.27 82.86
CA LYS A 242 -16.65 85.94 83.19
C LYS A 242 -17.63 84.80 82.89
N ASN A 243 -18.92 85.01 83.14
CA ASN A 243 -19.98 84.06 82.83
C ASN A 243 -20.19 83.91 81.31
N GLU A 244 -20.25 85.00 80.56
CA GLU A 244 -20.42 84.96 79.10
C GLU A 244 -19.20 84.36 78.39
N GLU A 245 -17.98 84.70 78.83
CA GLU A 245 -16.75 84.04 78.41
C GLU A 245 -16.74 82.53 78.74
N ALA A 246 -17.38 82.11 79.84
CA ALA A 246 -17.49 80.70 80.19
C ALA A 246 -18.47 79.96 79.27
N LYS A 247 -19.65 80.55 78.98
CA LYS A 247 -20.60 80.04 77.99
C LYS A 247 -19.96 79.92 76.61
N PHE A 248 -19.26 80.96 76.16
CA PHE A 248 -18.58 80.95 74.86
C PHE A 248 -17.48 79.88 74.78
N ARG A 249 -16.72 79.67 75.87
CA ARG A 249 -15.72 78.59 75.96
C ARG A 249 -16.34 77.18 75.97
N VAL A 250 -17.57 77.01 76.47
CA VAL A 250 -18.31 75.74 76.35
C VAL A 250 -18.82 75.57 74.92
N TRP A 251 -19.50 76.58 74.37
CA TRP A 251 -20.03 76.57 73.01
C TRP A 251 -18.96 76.29 71.94
N LEU A 252 -17.77 76.90 72.07
CA LEU A 252 -16.64 76.64 71.16
C LEU A 252 -16.18 75.17 71.24
N LYS A 253 -16.06 74.61 72.45
CA LYS A 253 -15.70 73.20 72.66
C LYS A 253 -16.75 72.25 72.10
N ASP A 254 -18.04 72.57 72.24
CA ASP A 254 -19.12 71.78 71.67
C ASP A 254 -19.10 71.84 70.13
N GLN A 255 -18.78 73.00 69.55
CA GLN A 255 -18.61 73.16 68.10
C GLN A 255 -17.39 72.39 67.57
N GLU A 256 -16.25 72.44 68.28
CA GLU A 256 -15.05 71.65 67.98
C GLU A 256 -15.32 70.15 68.11
N ALA A 257 -15.98 69.71 69.18
CA ALA A 257 -16.37 68.31 69.40
C ALA A 257 -17.33 67.81 68.31
N ALA A 258 -18.29 68.63 67.88
CA ALA A 258 -19.18 68.31 66.77
C ALA A 258 -18.41 68.18 65.45
N ARG A 259 -17.46 69.08 65.15
CA ARG A 259 -16.60 69.02 63.96
C ARG A 259 -15.66 67.81 63.98
N MET A 260 -15.10 67.46 65.13
CA MET A 260 -14.29 66.26 65.29
C MET A 260 -15.13 64.97 65.16
N LYS A 261 -16.36 64.97 65.67
CA LYS A 261 -17.28 63.83 65.54
C LYS A 261 -17.69 63.59 64.08
N THR A 262 -17.96 64.63 63.29
CA THR A 262 -18.23 64.46 61.86
C THR A 262 -17.00 64.02 61.10
N LEU A 263 -15.82 64.62 61.34
CA LEU A 263 -14.56 64.21 60.72
C LEU A 263 -14.23 62.73 60.99
N ASN A 264 -14.37 62.27 62.24
CA ASN A 264 -14.15 60.88 62.63
C ASN A 264 -15.16 59.91 61.97
N ALA A 265 -16.40 60.34 61.72
CA ALA A 265 -17.37 59.54 60.98
C ALA A 265 -16.99 59.43 59.49
N TYR A 266 -16.47 60.50 58.88
CA TYR A 266 -15.97 60.46 57.51
C TYR A 266 -14.72 59.57 57.36
N THR A 267 -13.72 59.69 58.25
CA THR A 267 -12.51 58.85 58.18
C THR A 267 -12.82 57.38 58.42
N ALA A 268 -13.74 57.05 59.33
CA ALA A 268 -14.22 55.68 59.53
C ALA A 268 -14.90 55.10 58.27
N LYS A 269 -15.76 55.89 57.61
CA LYS A 269 -16.47 55.50 56.37
C LYS A 269 -15.54 55.37 55.16
N GLU A 270 -14.48 56.18 55.10
CA GLU A 270 -13.45 56.03 54.07
C GLU A 270 -12.61 54.75 54.33
N ALA A 271 -12.24 54.51 55.59
CA ALA A 271 -11.49 53.31 55.97
C ALA A 271 -12.27 52.00 55.74
N THR A 272 -13.62 51.99 55.79
CA THR A 272 -14.41 50.82 55.36
C THR A 272 -14.42 50.69 53.85
N ARG A 273 -14.65 51.79 53.09
CA ARG A 273 -14.61 51.77 51.62
C ARG A 273 -13.26 51.28 51.08
N GLN A 274 -12.15 51.70 51.68
CA GLN A 274 -10.80 51.26 51.31
C GLN A 274 -10.60 49.75 51.54
N ARG A 275 -11.12 49.19 52.65
CA ARG A 275 -11.10 47.75 52.91
C ARG A 275 -11.94 46.97 51.90
N GLU A 276 -13.18 47.39 51.67
CA GLU A 276 -14.05 46.79 50.65
C GLU A 276 -13.41 46.81 49.25
N PHE A 277 -12.76 47.92 48.88
CA PHE A 277 -12.05 48.04 47.60
C PHE A 277 -10.84 47.10 47.54
N ALA A 278 -10.02 47.04 48.59
CA ALA A 278 -8.89 46.12 48.67
C ALA A 278 -9.32 44.65 48.57
N ASP A 279 -10.43 44.27 49.21
CA ASP A 279 -10.96 42.90 49.17
C ASP A 279 -11.61 42.56 47.82
N LYS A 280 -12.27 43.53 47.17
CA LYS A 280 -12.71 43.40 45.76
C LYS A 280 -11.51 43.22 44.82
N MET A 281 -10.43 43.99 44.99
CA MET A 281 -9.20 43.84 44.18
C MET A 281 -8.52 42.48 44.39
N LYS A 282 -8.45 41.97 45.64
CA LYS A 282 -7.97 40.60 45.90
C LYS A 282 -8.84 39.56 45.21
N SER A 283 -10.17 39.70 45.30
CA SER A 283 -11.12 38.79 44.65
C SER A 283 -10.89 38.75 43.13
N LEU A 284 -10.84 39.91 42.48
CA LEU A 284 -10.54 40.03 41.04
C LEU A 284 -9.20 39.38 40.68
N ALA A 285 -8.12 39.66 41.42
CA ALA A 285 -6.82 39.03 41.19
C ALA A 285 -6.87 37.48 41.31
N THR A 286 -7.64 36.92 42.24
CA THR A 286 -7.83 35.46 42.31
C THR A 286 -8.68 34.88 41.18
N LEU A 287 -9.64 35.66 40.65
CA LEU A 287 -10.44 35.26 39.48
C LEU A 287 -9.61 35.32 38.20
N GLU A 288 -8.82 36.38 38.01
CA GLU A 288 -7.83 36.46 36.91
C GLU A 288 -6.83 35.31 36.93
N ALA A 289 -6.29 34.96 38.10
CA ALA A 289 -5.37 33.84 38.23
C ALA A 289 -6.03 32.51 37.87
N LYS A 290 -7.30 32.30 38.28
CA LYS A 290 -8.10 31.12 37.89
C LYS A 290 -8.39 31.10 36.38
N LEU A 291 -8.74 32.24 35.79
CA LEU A 291 -9.00 32.37 34.34
C LEU A 291 -7.73 32.10 33.52
N LYS A 292 -6.60 32.71 33.89
CA LYS A 292 -5.28 32.47 33.26
C LYS A 292 -4.89 30.99 33.34
N LYS A 293 -5.05 30.35 34.50
CA LYS A 293 -4.83 28.90 34.65
C LYS A 293 -5.76 28.07 33.77
N LYS A 294 -7.05 28.44 33.69
CA LYS A 294 -8.03 27.73 32.84
C LYS A 294 -7.79 27.91 31.35
N ALA A 295 -7.32 29.07 30.91
CA ALA A 295 -6.86 29.27 29.54
C ALA A 295 -5.71 28.32 29.21
N THR A 296 -4.65 28.27 30.03
CA THR A 296 -3.52 27.33 29.81
C THR A 296 -3.92 25.86 29.92
N GLU A 297 -4.89 25.51 30.78
CA GLU A 297 -5.43 24.14 30.85
C GLU A 297 -6.26 23.76 29.61
N LEU A 298 -6.86 24.73 28.92
CA LEU A 298 -7.60 24.50 27.67
C LEU A 298 -6.66 24.45 26.45
N GLU A 299 -5.70 25.38 26.38
CA GLU A 299 -4.66 25.40 25.35
C GLU A 299 -3.87 24.09 25.31
N GLN A 300 -3.43 23.59 26.48
CA GLN A 300 -2.77 22.28 26.56
C GLN A 300 -3.67 21.16 26.01
N ARG A 301 -4.94 21.11 26.41
CA ARG A 301 -5.90 20.09 25.92
C ARG A 301 -6.15 20.17 24.42
N GLU A 302 -6.14 21.37 23.83
CA GLU A 302 -6.26 21.56 22.38
C GLU A 302 -5.01 21.03 21.67
N THR A 303 -3.81 21.30 22.19
CA THR A 303 -2.57 20.72 21.64
C THR A 303 -2.53 19.19 21.80
N ASP A 304 -2.99 18.65 22.92
CA ASP A 304 -3.07 17.20 23.16
C ASP A 304 -4.07 16.53 22.19
N ALA A 305 -5.23 17.16 21.97
CA ALA A 305 -6.24 16.70 21.01
C ALA A 305 -5.73 16.76 19.56
N ALA A 306 -5.02 17.82 19.18
CA ALA A 306 -4.39 17.94 17.86
C ALA A 306 -3.29 16.88 17.65
N ASN A 307 -2.48 16.60 18.68
CA ASN A 307 -1.48 15.53 18.66
C ASN A 307 -2.12 14.14 18.52
N LEU A 308 -3.22 13.87 19.23
CA LEU A 308 -3.99 12.63 19.10
C LEU A 308 -4.60 12.48 17.71
N ALA A 309 -5.20 13.54 17.14
CA ALA A 309 -5.74 13.53 15.78
C ALA A 309 -4.65 13.28 14.73
N CYS A 310 -3.48 13.91 14.86
CA CYS A 310 -2.33 13.67 13.99
C CYS A 310 -1.86 12.21 14.05
N ASN A 311 -1.76 11.64 15.26
CA ASN A 311 -1.39 10.24 15.44
C ASN A 311 -2.45 9.27 14.87
N GLN A 312 -3.74 9.57 14.99
CA GLN A 312 -4.81 8.77 14.39
C GLN A 312 -4.71 8.74 12.86
N VAL A 313 -4.42 9.88 12.21
CA VAL A 313 -4.17 9.95 10.76
C VAL A 313 -2.95 9.12 10.35
N ARG A 314 -1.87 9.15 11.15
CA ARG A 314 -0.67 8.33 10.91
C ARG A 314 -0.94 6.83 11.06
N ILE A 315 -1.77 6.42 12.01
CA ILE A 315 -2.18 5.02 12.20
C ILE A 315 -3.00 4.56 10.99
N LEU A 316 -4.04 5.31 10.60
CA LEU A 316 -4.89 4.98 9.45
C LEU A 316 -4.08 4.85 8.15
N ALA A 317 -3.11 5.74 7.91
CA ALA A 317 -2.22 5.67 6.75
C ALA A 317 -1.30 4.43 6.78
N ALA A 318 -0.86 3.99 7.97
CA ALA A 318 -0.08 2.75 8.12
C ALA A 318 -0.95 1.50 7.91
N GLU A 319 -2.19 1.50 8.42
CA GLU A 319 -3.17 0.44 8.19
C GLU A 319 -3.54 0.30 6.70
N GLU A 320 -3.73 1.41 5.99
CA GLU A 320 -3.95 1.44 4.53
C GLU A 320 -2.71 0.90 3.77
N GLY A 321 -1.50 1.23 4.22
CA GLY A 321 -0.26 0.67 3.66
C GLY A 321 -0.17 -0.84 3.81
N VAL A 322 -0.42 -1.36 5.02
CA VAL A 322 -0.43 -2.80 5.32
C VAL A 322 -1.58 -3.53 4.58
N ALA A 323 -2.72 -2.87 4.35
CA ALA A 323 -3.80 -3.43 3.54
C ALA A 323 -3.37 -3.62 2.07
N LYS A 324 -2.72 -2.61 1.47
CA LYS A 324 -2.19 -2.68 0.10
C LYS A 324 -1.08 -3.72 -0.05
N GLU A 325 -0.21 -3.85 0.96
CA GLU A 325 0.81 -4.91 0.97
C GLU A 325 0.16 -6.31 1.00
N LYS A 326 -0.85 -6.52 1.85
CA LYS A 326 -1.62 -7.79 1.91
C LYS A 326 -2.32 -8.10 0.58
N GLU A 327 -2.87 -7.10 -0.10
CA GLU A 327 -3.48 -7.26 -1.44
C GLU A 327 -2.42 -7.63 -2.50
N GLY A 328 -1.24 -7.00 -2.47
CA GLY A 328 -0.09 -7.34 -3.32
C GLY A 328 0.42 -8.77 -3.08
N VAL A 329 0.49 -9.21 -1.83
CA VAL A 329 0.84 -10.60 -1.47
C VAL A 329 -0.25 -11.57 -1.93
N ALA A 330 -1.53 -11.27 -1.71
CA ALA A 330 -2.64 -12.14 -2.12
C ALA A 330 -2.72 -12.31 -3.65
N THR A 331 -2.55 -11.22 -4.41
CA THR A 331 -2.54 -11.26 -5.89
C THR A 331 -1.32 -11.99 -6.45
N THR A 332 -0.13 -11.81 -5.85
CA THR A 332 1.08 -12.55 -6.27
C THR A 332 1.04 -14.03 -5.91
N LEU A 333 0.48 -14.41 -4.75
CA LEU A 333 0.21 -15.82 -4.40
C LEU A 333 -0.77 -16.44 -5.40
N ARG A 334 -1.91 -15.79 -5.64
CA ARG A 334 -2.91 -16.28 -6.61
C ARG A 334 -2.32 -16.52 -8.00
N ARG A 335 -1.49 -15.62 -8.52
CA ARG A 335 -0.78 -15.83 -9.80
C ARG A 335 0.10 -17.08 -9.76
N ARG A 336 0.80 -17.33 -8.66
CA ARG A 336 1.61 -18.54 -8.50
C ARG A 336 0.75 -19.80 -8.44
N ASP A 337 -0.40 -19.77 -7.77
CA ASP A 337 -1.32 -20.91 -7.71
C ASP A 337 -1.90 -21.23 -9.11
N GLU A 338 -2.26 -20.20 -9.88
CA GLU A 338 -2.70 -20.32 -11.28
C GLU A 338 -1.57 -20.88 -12.19
N GLU A 339 -0.31 -20.46 -11.98
CA GLU A 339 0.87 -21.00 -12.68
C GLU A 339 1.19 -22.45 -12.28
N HIS A 340 1.10 -22.80 -10.99
CA HIS A 340 1.29 -24.15 -10.49
C HIS A 340 0.19 -25.10 -10.99
N ALA A 341 -1.07 -24.66 -11.02
CA ALA A 341 -2.19 -25.43 -11.57
C ALA A 341 -2.03 -25.66 -13.09
N PHE A 342 -1.56 -24.66 -13.85
CA PHE A 342 -1.26 -24.82 -15.27
C PHE A 342 -0.10 -25.81 -15.51
N ALA A 343 0.98 -25.70 -14.74
CA ALA A 343 2.11 -26.61 -14.82
C ALA A 343 1.72 -28.06 -14.46
N GLN A 344 0.89 -28.25 -13.43
CA GLN A 344 0.36 -29.56 -13.05
C GLN A 344 -0.53 -30.14 -14.15
N LYS A 345 -1.45 -29.35 -14.73
CA LYS A 345 -2.31 -29.79 -15.83
C LYS A 345 -1.49 -30.24 -17.04
N ARG A 346 -0.44 -29.49 -17.39
CA ARG A 346 0.49 -29.86 -18.47
C ARG A 346 1.24 -31.15 -18.16
N LEU A 347 1.75 -31.31 -16.94
CA LEU A 347 2.46 -32.53 -16.53
C LEU A 347 1.56 -33.77 -16.63
N VAL A 348 0.27 -33.65 -16.28
CA VAL A 348 -0.72 -34.71 -16.47
C VAL A 348 -0.92 -35.04 -17.94
N THR A 349 -1.11 -34.05 -18.83
CA THR A 349 -1.27 -34.31 -20.27
C THR A 349 -0.02 -34.90 -20.92
N ASP A 350 1.17 -34.46 -20.51
CA ASP A 350 2.45 -34.97 -21.00
C ASP A 350 2.65 -36.43 -20.53
N HIS A 351 2.24 -36.76 -19.29
CA HIS A 351 2.25 -38.14 -18.76
C HIS A 351 1.23 -39.06 -19.45
N GLU A 352 -0.02 -38.61 -19.66
CA GLU A 352 -1.01 -39.36 -20.44
C GLU A 352 -0.51 -39.67 -21.86
N HIS A 353 0.13 -38.68 -22.51
CA HIS A 353 0.71 -38.88 -23.84
C HIS A 353 1.85 -39.90 -23.83
N ALA A 354 2.71 -39.87 -22.81
CA ALA A 354 3.75 -40.88 -22.62
C ALA A 354 3.16 -42.30 -22.42
N LEU A 355 2.11 -42.44 -21.63
CA LEU A 355 1.40 -43.71 -21.43
C LEU A 355 0.73 -44.23 -22.72
N ARG A 356 0.06 -43.35 -23.48
CA ARG A 356 -0.50 -43.69 -24.81
C ARG A 356 0.58 -44.18 -25.77
N LEU A 357 1.72 -43.49 -25.83
CA LEU A 357 2.86 -43.86 -26.68
C LEU A 357 3.50 -45.18 -26.22
N GLN A 358 3.57 -45.45 -24.92
CA GLN A 358 4.03 -46.72 -24.37
C GLN A 358 3.07 -47.87 -24.72
N ALA A 359 1.75 -47.65 -24.63
CA ALA A 359 0.73 -48.64 -24.98
C ALA A 359 0.74 -49.00 -26.47
N GLU A 360 0.88 -48.03 -27.38
CA GLU A 360 1.05 -48.35 -28.81
C GLU A 360 2.40 -49.05 -29.10
N LYS A 361 3.48 -48.69 -28.39
CA LYS A 361 4.76 -49.43 -28.48
C LYS A 361 4.62 -50.89 -28.04
N THR A 362 3.97 -51.18 -26.90
CA THR A 362 3.78 -52.57 -26.42
C THR A 362 2.81 -53.34 -27.31
N LYS A 363 1.79 -52.70 -27.87
CA LYS A 363 0.87 -53.28 -28.87
C LYS A 363 1.57 -53.63 -30.18
N ILE A 364 2.45 -52.76 -30.70
CA ILE A 364 3.27 -53.06 -31.89
C ILE A 364 4.28 -54.18 -31.59
N ALA A 365 4.92 -54.17 -30.41
CA ALA A 365 5.83 -55.22 -29.99
C ALA A 365 5.13 -56.59 -29.85
N SER A 366 3.95 -56.60 -29.21
CA SER A 366 3.09 -57.78 -29.07
C SER A 366 2.66 -58.35 -30.43
N LYS A 367 2.21 -57.50 -31.37
CA LYS A 367 1.89 -57.95 -32.74
C LYS A 367 3.11 -58.56 -33.44
N ARG A 368 4.30 -57.95 -33.30
CA ARG A 368 5.54 -58.49 -33.87
C ARG A 368 5.97 -59.81 -33.21
N ALA A 369 5.75 -59.98 -31.91
CA ALA A 369 6.00 -61.24 -31.21
C ALA A 369 5.06 -62.34 -31.73
N PHE A 370 3.76 -62.07 -31.81
CA PHE A 370 2.78 -63.01 -32.38
C PHE A 370 3.12 -63.38 -33.83
N GLU A 371 3.43 -62.41 -34.69
CA GLU A 371 3.88 -62.69 -36.06
C GLU A 371 5.22 -63.46 -36.13
N ALA A 372 6.07 -63.39 -35.11
CA ALA A 372 7.29 -64.17 -35.02
C ALA A 372 7.00 -65.61 -34.55
N GLU A 373 6.12 -65.77 -33.55
CA GLU A 373 5.64 -67.08 -33.08
C GLU A 373 4.95 -67.87 -34.18
N GLU A 374 4.08 -67.25 -34.99
CA GLU A 374 3.45 -67.92 -36.14
C GLU A 374 4.50 -68.35 -37.19
N ARG A 375 5.49 -67.50 -37.51
CA ARG A 375 6.59 -67.89 -38.40
C ARG A 375 7.45 -69.01 -37.82
N VAL A 376 7.64 -69.06 -36.51
CA VAL A 376 8.34 -70.18 -35.83
C VAL A 376 7.52 -71.47 -35.92
N LYS A 377 6.19 -71.42 -35.73
CA LYS A 377 5.30 -72.59 -35.92
C LYS A 377 5.32 -73.09 -37.37
N GLU A 378 5.23 -72.19 -38.35
CA GLU A 378 5.36 -72.53 -39.77
C GLU A 378 6.71 -73.21 -40.08
N LEU A 379 7.81 -72.67 -39.55
CA LEU A 379 9.14 -73.24 -39.76
C LEU A 379 9.30 -74.59 -39.05
N GLN A 380 8.76 -74.76 -37.83
CA GLN A 380 8.71 -76.04 -37.14
C GLN A 380 7.90 -77.08 -37.92
N LEU A 381 6.76 -76.70 -38.51
CA LEU A 381 5.98 -77.59 -39.38
C LEU A 381 6.78 -77.99 -40.63
N LYS A 382 7.39 -77.03 -41.33
CA LYS A 382 8.22 -77.27 -42.52
C LYS A 382 9.46 -78.14 -42.21
N VAL A 383 10.09 -77.95 -41.05
CA VAL A 383 11.17 -78.82 -40.56
C VAL A 383 10.67 -80.23 -40.31
N LYS A 384 9.52 -80.41 -39.63
CA LYS A 384 8.93 -81.73 -39.40
C LYS A 384 8.53 -82.43 -40.71
N GLU A 385 7.94 -81.70 -41.66
CA GLU A 385 7.63 -82.21 -43.00
C GLU A 385 8.90 -82.63 -43.76
N ALA A 386 9.98 -81.84 -43.66
CA ALA A 386 11.27 -82.16 -44.25
C ALA A 386 11.90 -83.41 -43.59
N GLU A 387 11.90 -83.50 -42.25
CA GLU A 387 12.34 -84.67 -41.48
C GLU A 387 11.54 -85.92 -41.84
N GLU A 388 10.22 -85.83 -41.92
CA GLU A 388 9.37 -86.93 -42.39
C GLU A 388 9.70 -87.33 -43.83
N SER A 389 9.97 -86.36 -44.72
CA SER A 389 10.34 -86.62 -46.11
C SER A 389 11.71 -87.30 -46.21
N ALA A 390 12.68 -86.87 -45.41
CA ALA A 390 14.02 -87.44 -45.32
C ALA A 390 13.99 -88.85 -44.73
N ASN A 391 13.18 -89.10 -43.69
CA ASN A 391 12.95 -90.43 -43.14
C ASN A 391 12.28 -91.38 -44.15
N LYS A 392 11.29 -90.90 -44.93
CA LYS A 392 10.65 -91.66 -46.02
C LYS A 392 11.66 -91.98 -47.14
N ALA A 393 12.50 -91.02 -47.54
CA ALA A 393 13.56 -91.23 -48.52
C ALA A 393 14.64 -92.21 -48.01
N HIS A 394 15.09 -92.07 -46.76
CA HIS A 394 16.06 -92.96 -46.13
C HIS A 394 15.54 -94.40 -46.03
N ALA A 395 14.28 -94.60 -45.60
CA ALA A 395 13.65 -95.93 -45.58
C ALA A 395 13.50 -96.55 -46.99
N THR A 396 13.26 -95.71 -48.01
CA THR A 396 13.19 -96.14 -49.42
C THR A 396 14.58 -96.53 -49.94
N LEU A 397 15.62 -95.76 -49.62
CA LEU A 397 17.01 -96.09 -49.96
C LEU A 397 17.49 -97.35 -49.23
N GLN A 398 17.17 -97.51 -47.94
CA GLN A 398 17.48 -98.73 -47.19
C GLN A 398 16.79 -99.96 -47.78
N SER A 399 15.51 -99.88 -48.16
CA SER A 399 14.81 -101.01 -48.78
C SER A 399 15.30 -101.30 -50.20
N SER A 400 15.60 -100.27 -51.01
CA SER A 400 16.21 -100.43 -52.35
C SER A 400 17.60 -101.07 -52.26
N ASN A 401 18.47 -100.57 -51.38
CA ASN A 401 19.81 -101.14 -51.18
C ASN A 401 19.73 -102.57 -50.63
N MET A 402 18.77 -102.88 -49.75
CA MET A 402 18.52 -104.24 -49.26
C MET A 402 18.07 -105.18 -50.40
N VAL A 403 17.18 -104.72 -51.29
CA VAL A 403 16.75 -105.50 -52.46
C VAL A 403 17.91 -105.72 -53.43
N GLN A 404 18.74 -104.70 -53.66
CA GLN A 404 19.93 -104.81 -54.53
C GLN A 404 20.98 -105.76 -53.94
N LEU A 405 21.33 -105.63 -52.65
CA LEU A 405 22.19 -106.58 -51.94
C LEU A 405 21.64 -108.02 -51.97
N GLN A 406 20.32 -108.20 -51.85
CA GLN A 406 19.68 -109.51 -52.00
C GLN A 406 19.72 -110.05 -53.44
N ALA A 407 19.73 -109.18 -54.46
CA ALA A 407 19.93 -109.56 -55.85
C ALA A 407 21.40 -109.96 -56.11
N ASP A 408 22.35 -109.15 -55.66
CA ASP A 408 23.78 -109.41 -55.78
C ASP A 408 24.18 -110.71 -55.06
N VAL A 409 23.64 -110.97 -53.86
CA VAL A 409 23.83 -112.26 -53.15
C VAL A 409 23.25 -113.45 -53.93
N LYS A 410 22.15 -113.27 -54.69
CA LYS A 410 21.62 -114.33 -55.58
C LYS A 410 22.52 -114.54 -56.80
N VAL A 411 23.01 -113.46 -57.42
CA VAL A 411 23.95 -113.52 -58.55
C VAL A 411 25.26 -114.19 -58.14
N LEU A 412 25.85 -113.80 -57.00
CA LEU A 412 27.08 -114.39 -56.46
C LEU A 412 26.89 -115.87 -56.10
N LYS A 413 25.74 -116.25 -55.51
CA LYS A 413 25.41 -117.68 -55.30
C LYS A 413 25.32 -118.45 -56.61
N HIS A 414 24.67 -117.89 -57.63
CA HIS A 414 24.58 -118.57 -58.92
C HIS A 414 25.93 -118.61 -59.67
N GLN A 415 26.78 -117.60 -59.54
CA GLN A 415 28.15 -117.62 -60.03
C GLN A 415 28.98 -118.70 -59.32
N LEU A 416 28.82 -118.87 -58.00
CA LEU A 416 29.45 -119.94 -57.22
C LEU A 416 28.95 -121.34 -57.66
N GLU A 417 27.64 -121.51 -57.88
CA GLU A 417 27.05 -122.74 -58.44
C GLU A 417 27.63 -123.05 -59.84
N GLN A 418 27.70 -122.05 -60.72
CA GLN A 418 28.32 -122.22 -62.04
C GLN A 418 29.82 -122.51 -61.96
N ALA A 419 30.55 -121.91 -61.02
CA ALA A 419 31.97 -122.16 -60.80
C ALA A 419 32.19 -123.60 -60.30
N ALA A 420 31.42 -124.06 -59.32
CA ALA A 420 31.43 -125.44 -58.85
C ALA A 420 30.98 -126.44 -59.94
N HIS A 421 30.06 -126.05 -60.83
CA HIS A 421 29.69 -126.87 -61.98
C HIS A 421 30.82 -126.95 -63.03
N ARG A 422 31.51 -125.83 -63.31
CA ARG A 422 32.72 -125.83 -64.15
C ARG A 422 33.83 -126.66 -63.52
N GLU A 423 34.05 -126.57 -62.22
CA GLU A 423 34.99 -127.41 -61.48
C GLU A 423 34.62 -128.90 -61.59
N LEU A 424 33.35 -129.26 -61.42
CA LEU A 424 32.87 -130.64 -61.56
C LEU A 424 33.06 -131.17 -63.00
N LEU A 425 32.86 -130.33 -64.02
CA LEU A 425 33.14 -130.68 -65.41
C LEU A 425 34.65 -130.82 -65.69
N LEU A 426 35.48 -129.94 -65.13
CA LEU A 426 36.93 -130.01 -65.21
C LEU A 426 37.50 -131.20 -64.43
N ALA A 427 36.90 -131.58 -63.31
CA ALA A 427 37.25 -132.80 -62.57
C ALA A 427 36.90 -134.04 -63.40
N LYS A 428 35.70 -134.08 -64.02
CA LYS A 428 35.30 -135.17 -64.93
C LYS A 428 36.19 -135.26 -66.18
N SER A 429 36.60 -134.14 -66.77
CA SER A 429 37.51 -134.13 -67.93
C SER A 429 38.95 -134.48 -67.54
N ARG A 430 39.46 -133.96 -66.41
CA ARG A 430 40.73 -134.36 -65.78
C ARG A 430 40.77 -135.87 -65.52
N ASP A 431 39.70 -136.44 -65.00
CA ASP A 431 39.67 -137.86 -64.64
C ASP A 431 39.45 -138.76 -65.87
N HIS A 432 38.79 -138.26 -66.94
CA HIS A 432 38.86 -138.85 -68.28
C HIS A 432 40.27 -138.78 -68.87
N PHE A 433 40.95 -137.63 -68.81
CA PHE A 433 42.35 -137.49 -69.25
C PHE A 433 43.28 -138.44 -68.48
N ARG A 434 43.13 -138.53 -67.15
CA ARG A 434 43.87 -139.51 -66.33
C ARG A 434 43.50 -140.96 -66.65
N ALA A 435 42.30 -141.25 -67.17
CA ALA A 435 41.97 -142.59 -67.67
C ALA A 435 42.64 -142.86 -69.03
N ALA A 436 42.53 -141.93 -69.98
CA ALA A 436 43.16 -142.02 -71.30
C ALA A 436 44.69 -142.10 -71.22
N VAL A 437 45.33 -141.29 -70.38
CA VAL A 437 46.78 -141.34 -70.11
C VAL A 437 47.16 -142.69 -69.49
N ARG A 438 46.40 -143.24 -68.53
CA ARG A 438 46.63 -144.60 -68.01
C ARG A 438 46.41 -145.70 -69.06
N GLN A 439 45.65 -145.43 -70.12
CA GLN A 439 45.50 -146.32 -71.28
C GLN A 439 46.70 -146.22 -72.21
N LEU A 440 47.21 -145.01 -72.47
CA LEU A 440 48.41 -144.75 -73.26
C LEU A 440 49.69 -145.29 -72.59
N CYS A 441 49.87 -145.12 -71.28
CA CYS A 441 50.98 -145.73 -70.54
C CYS A 441 51.01 -147.26 -70.74
N LYS A 442 49.85 -147.92 -70.62
CA LYS A 442 49.71 -149.37 -70.87
C LYS A 442 49.95 -149.81 -72.31
N GLN A 443 50.02 -148.88 -73.27
CA GLN A 443 50.42 -149.13 -74.65
C GLN A 443 51.92 -148.86 -74.86
N LEU A 444 52.49 -147.88 -74.15
CA LEU A 444 53.91 -147.54 -74.15
C LEU A 444 54.77 -148.56 -73.39
N ASP A 445 54.24 -149.20 -72.32
CA ASP A 445 54.88 -150.28 -71.55
C ASP A 445 55.31 -151.52 -72.37
N LYS A 446 55.08 -151.52 -73.70
CA LYS A 446 55.47 -152.60 -74.63
C LYS A 446 56.65 -152.28 -75.55
N GLN A 447 57.06 -151.01 -75.70
CA GLN A 447 58.21 -150.63 -76.54
C GLN A 447 58.94 -149.39 -76.00
N ASN A 448 60.26 -149.51 -75.84
CA ASN A 448 61.25 -148.45 -75.57
C ASN A 448 61.28 -147.77 -74.17
N ILE A 449 62.14 -148.33 -73.32
CA ILE A 449 63.12 -147.64 -72.46
C ILE A 449 63.97 -146.67 -73.37
N GLU A 450 64.54 -145.52 -72.99
CA GLU A 450 64.87 -144.75 -71.75
C GLU A 450 64.53 -143.23 -72.07
N VAL A 451 64.28 -142.23 -71.20
CA VAL A 451 64.90 -141.73 -69.93
C VAL A 451 66.32 -141.16 -70.18
N GLU A 452 66.75 -139.94 -69.80
CA GLU A 452 66.28 -138.77 -68.99
C GLU A 452 66.85 -137.50 -69.73
N ASP A 453 66.31 -136.26 -69.79
CA ASP A 453 65.53 -135.33 -68.94
C ASP A 453 66.39 -134.36 -68.05
N VAL A 454 66.44 -133.05 -68.42
CA VAL A 454 66.83 -131.88 -67.60
C VAL A 454 66.11 -130.61 -68.10
N SER A 455 65.66 -129.75 -67.18
CA SER A 455 64.81 -128.55 -67.37
C SER A 455 65.52 -127.22 -67.73
N GLY A 456 64.80 -126.20 -68.25
CA GLY A 456 65.40 -124.87 -68.48
C GLY A 456 64.56 -123.62 -68.88
N SER A 457 63.29 -123.49 -68.49
CA SER A 457 62.48 -122.22 -68.47
C SER A 457 62.64 -121.15 -69.60
N ASP A 458 61.66 -121.13 -70.51
CA ASP A 458 61.24 -120.00 -71.37
C ASP A 458 60.06 -119.23 -70.71
N SER A 459 59.61 -118.02 -71.10
CA SER A 459 60.08 -116.96 -72.02
C SER A 459 59.31 -115.64 -71.73
N GLU A 460 59.47 -114.61 -72.59
CA GLU A 460 58.61 -113.39 -72.77
C GLU A 460 58.56 -112.39 -71.58
N SER A 461 59.11 -111.16 -71.68
CA SER A 461 58.92 -110.03 -72.63
C SER A 461 57.56 -109.33 -72.45
N ASP A 462 57.51 -107.99 -72.38
CA ASP A 462 57.56 -107.11 -73.57
C ASP A 462 58.04 -105.67 -73.28
N GLY A 463 58.21 -104.90 -74.36
CA GLY A 463 58.23 -103.43 -74.36
C GLY A 463 56.81 -102.83 -74.17
N GLU A 464 56.52 -101.58 -74.53
CA GLU A 464 57.26 -100.58 -75.32
C GLU A 464 57.03 -99.16 -74.77
N SER A 465 57.83 -98.20 -75.23
CA SER A 465 57.67 -96.78 -74.92
C SER A 465 56.75 -96.08 -75.93
N PRO A 466 55.57 -95.52 -75.54
CA PRO A 466 54.79 -94.65 -76.40
C PRO A 466 55.53 -93.31 -76.63
N SER A 467 55.64 -92.77 -77.85
CA SER A 467 54.61 -92.38 -78.83
C SER A 467 54.00 -90.99 -78.53
N PRO A 468 54.24 -89.97 -79.39
CA PRO A 468 53.88 -88.57 -79.11
C PRO A 468 52.37 -88.26 -79.23
N ALA A 469 51.52 -89.26 -79.45
CA ALA A 469 50.07 -89.13 -79.35
C ALA A 469 49.59 -89.06 -77.88
N ASP A 470 50.13 -89.94 -77.03
CA ASP A 470 49.57 -90.21 -75.70
C ASP A 470 49.78 -89.06 -74.71
N GLU A 471 50.84 -88.27 -74.86
CA GLU A 471 51.07 -87.08 -74.02
C GLU A 471 49.97 -86.01 -74.25
N SER A 472 49.37 -85.96 -75.43
CA SER A 472 48.22 -85.07 -75.69
C SER A 472 46.94 -85.55 -74.98
N GLU A 473 46.72 -86.86 -74.89
CA GLU A 473 45.65 -87.48 -74.09
C GLU A 473 45.88 -87.24 -72.59
N ARG A 474 47.13 -87.37 -72.13
CA ARG A 474 47.56 -87.15 -70.74
C ARG A 474 47.33 -85.71 -70.27
N ILE A 475 47.70 -84.70 -71.06
CA ILE A 475 47.40 -83.29 -70.76
C ILE A 475 45.88 -83.09 -70.60
N ARG A 476 45.09 -83.65 -71.52
CA ARG A 476 43.62 -83.57 -71.50
C ARG A 476 43.02 -84.18 -70.23
N ARG A 477 43.58 -85.30 -69.77
CA ARG A 477 43.19 -86.00 -68.53
C ARG A 477 43.55 -85.21 -67.28
N LEU A 478 44.74 -84.59 -67.22
CA LEU A 478 45.15 -83.71 -66.13
C LEU A 478 44.29 -82.43 -66.05
N GLU A 479 43.93 -81.83 -67.20
CA GLU A 479 42.99 -80.71 -67.23
C GLU A 479 41.60 -81.08 -66.72
N ALA A 480 41.08 -82.26 -67.10
CA ALA A 480 39.80 -82.76 -66.61
C ALA A 480 39.83 -83.01 -65.09
N GLN A 481 40.90 -83.62 -64.57
CA GLN A 481 41.10 -83.84 -63.14
C GLN A 481 41.18 -82.51 -62.36
N LYS A 482 41.90 -81.50 -62.88
CA LYS A 482 41.94 -80.15 -62.29
C LYS A 482 40.56 -79.51 -62.23
N ARG A 483 39.77 -79.57 -63.31
CA ARG A 483 38.38 -79.05 -63.31
C ARG A 483 37.53 -79.78 -62.28
N SER A 484 37.58 -81.11 -62.26
CA SER A 484 36.82 -81.92 -61.31
C SER A 484 37.14 -81.62 -59.85
N LEU A 485 38.39 -81.28 -59.50
CA LEU A 485 38.76 -80.92 -58.13
C LEU A 485 38.25 -79.53 -57.73
N LEU A 486 38.35 -78.55 -58.62
CA LEU A 486 37.84 -77.19 -58.37
C LEU A 486 36.30 -77.17 -58.26
N ASP A 487 35.60 -78.00 -59.06
CA ASP A 487 34.14 -78.10 -59.08
C ASP A 487 33.56 -78.70 -57.77
N THR A 488 34.38 -79.38 -56.95
CA THR A 488 33.96 -79.81 -55.60
C THR A 488 33.81 -78.66 -54.60
N GLY A 489 34.38 -77.49 -54.88
CA GLY A 489 34.46 -76.36 -53.94
C GLY A 489 35.37 -76.59 -52.72
N VAL A 490 36.00 -77.76 -52.59
CA VAL A 490 36.92 -78.11 -51.48
C VAL A 490 38.34 -77.58 -51.71
N TYR A 491 38.71 -77.31 -52.97
CA TYR A 491 40.02 -76.81 -53.35
C TYR A 491 39.92 -75.45 -54.05
N GLU A 492 40.71 -74.48 -53.60
CA GLU A 492 40.87 -73.19 -54.26
C GLU A 492 41.95 -73.24 -55.36
N ALA A 493 41.88 -72.30 -56.31
CA ALA A 493 42.86 -72.15 -57.39
C ALA A 493 44.31 -71.86 -56.91
N LYS A 494 44.51 -71.60 -55.62
CA LYS A 494 45.81 -71.35 -54.97
C LYS A 494 46.39 -72.57 -54.26
N ASP A 495 45.63 -73.65 -54.06
CA ASP A 495 46.09 -74.79 -53.26
C ASP A 495 47.25 -75.54 -53.89
N ALA A 496 48.15 -76.06 -53.05
CA ALA A 496 49.35 -76.79 -53.49
C ALA A 496 49.03 -77.97 -54.43
N THR A 497 47.91 -78.65 -54.23
CA THR A 497 47.44 -79.75 -55.10
C THR A 497 47.08 -79.25 -56.50
N ILE A 498 46.46 -78.07 -56.61
CA ILE A 498 46.08 -77.44 -57.88
C ILE A 498 47.31 -76.81 -58.56
N GLN A 499 48.26 -76.27 -57.78
CA GLN A 499 49.55 -75.80 -58.28
C GLN A 499 50.38 -76.96 -58.85
N ALA A 500 50.50 -78.08 -58.14
CA ALA A 500 51.23 -79.26 -58.64
C ALA A 500 50.64 -79.82 -59.95
N LEU A 501 49.31 -79.78 -60.12
CA LEU A 501 48.67 -80.11 -61.39
C LEU A 501 48.96 -79.08 -62.49
N ASN A 502 49.04 -77.78 -62.17
CA ASN A 502 49.46 -76.75 -63.13
C ASN A 502 50.91 -77.00 -63.59
N ASP A 503 51.82 -77.31 -62.68
CA ASP A 503 53.23 -77.57 -62.98
C ASP A 503 53.41 -78.83 -63.85
N GLN A 504 52.61 -79.87 -63.63
CA GLN A 504 52.60 -81.06 -64.50
C GLN A 504 52.05 -80.74 -65.90
N ILE A 505 50.98 -79.96 -65.99
CA ILE A 505 50.42 -79.49 -67.27
C ILE A 505 51.40 -78.56 -68.01
N ALA A 506 52.17 -77.74 -67.30
CA ALA A 506 53.22 -76.90 -67.87
C ALA A 506 54.35 -77.76 -68.46
N ARG A 507 54.95 -78.64 -67.66
CA ARG A 507 56.05 -79.53 -68.11
C ARG A 507 55.65 -80.43 -69.30
N ALA A 508 54.41 -80.90 -69.34
CA ALA A 508 53.89 -81.69 -70.46
C ALA A 508 53.68 -80.86 -71.74
N ARG A 509 53.43 -79.54 -71.61
CA ARG A 509 53.33 -78.61 -72.75
C ARG A 509 54.70 -78.12 -73.24
N ASP A 510 55.66 -77.94 -72.31
CA ASP A 510 57.04 -77.55 -72.61
C ASP A 510 57.81 -78.66 -73.34
N TRP A 511 57.35 -79.92 -73.28
CA TRP A 511 57.86 -81.05 -74.08
C TRP A 511 57.58 -80.94 -75.60
N ARG A 512 57.12 -79.78 -76.08
CA ARG A 512 56.75 -79.52 -77.49
C ARG A 512 57.57 -78.41 -78.16
N THR A 513 58.68 -78.00 -77.55
CA THR A 513 59.70 -77.09 -78.08
C THR A 513 61.10 -77.70 -77.95
#